data_AF-A0A7S3BHQ5-F1
#
_entry.id   AF-A0A7S3BHQ5-F1
#
_cell.length_a   1.000
_cell.length_b   1.000
_cell.length_c   1.000
_cell.angle_alpha   90.00
_cell.angle_beta   90.00
_cell.angle_gamma   90.00
#
_symmetry.space_group_name_H-M   'P 1'
#
loop_
_entity.id
_entity.type
_entity.pdbx_description
1 polymer ?
#
loop_
_entity_poly.entity_id
_entity_poly.type
_entity_poly.pdbx_seq_one_letter_code
_entity_poly.pdbx_strand_id
1 'polypeptide(L)'
;WQASSTPFVAGLVYYAGHDINLYFLRNFLRLHWLTSSWNADEAMPGGMLEMELLADRPHGSTGRLVEHAYKSSSTHQTSFFIKLYFSSQSYSQQRDASKLTGAASTPPDRVFVTIPECASGPESSCPLAGFRSLVLRAIRAECVSTVSVREL
;
A
#
# COMPACT_ATOMS: atom_id res chain seq x y z
N TRP A 1 -27.13 8.56 -21.58
CA TRP A 1 -26.53 7.49 -20.75
C TRP A 1 -25.63 8.13 -19.70
N GLN A 2 -26.15 8.32 -18.49
CA GLN A 2 -25.38 8.85 -17.37
C GLN A 2 -24.59 7.69 -16.74
N ALA A 3 -23.26 7.73 -16.86
CA ALA A 3 -22.40 6.86 -16.08
C ALA A 3 -22.49 7.28 -14.61
N SER A 4 -23.14 6.46 -13.79
CA SER A 4 -23.07 6.56 -12.34
C SER A 4 -21.65 6.23 -11.91
N SER A 5 -20.80 7.26 -11.76
CA SER A 5 -19.43 7.17 -11.26
C SER A 5 -19.42 7.01 -9.74
N THR A 6 -20.10 6.01 -9.20
CA THR A 6 -19.92 5.66 -7.78
C THR A 6 -18.56 4.97 -7.64
N PRO A 7 -17.60 5.56 -6.91
CA PRO A 7 -16.28 4.96 -6.76
C PRO A 7 -16.41 3.60 -6.07
N PHE A 8 -15.61 2.64 -6.53
CA PHE A 8 -15.45 1.37 -5.86
C PHE A 8 -14.77 1.62 -4.50
N VAL A 9 -15.52 1.49 -3.41
CA VAL A 9 -14.97 1.54 -2.05
C VAL A 9 -14.75 0.10 -1.61
N ALA A 10 -13.60 -0.48 -1.97
CA ALA A 10 -13.15 -1.72 -1.36
C ALA A 10 -12.23 -1.44 -0.18
N GLY A 11 -12.43 -2.18 0.91
CA GLY A 11 -11.51 -2.15 2.05
C GLY A 11 -10.16 -2.82 1.77
N LEU A 12 -10.07 -3.67 0.74
CA LEU A 12 -8.85 -4.34 0.29
C LEU A 12 -8.89 -4.49 -1.23
N VAL A 13 -7.78 -4.15 -1.88
CA VAL A 13 -7.53 -4.45 -3.30
C VAL A 13 -6.29 -5.32 -3.38
N TYR A 14 -6.41 -6.48 -4.03
CA TYR A 14 -5.32 -7.45 -4.17
C TYR A 14 -4.95 -7.63 -5.63
N TYR A 15 -3.67 -7.46 -5.96
CA TYR A 15 -3.10 -7.69 -7.28
C TYR A 15 -2.13 -8.86 -7.21
N ALA A 16 -2.52 -10.00 -7.78
CA ALA A 16 -1.61 -11.11 -8.01
C ALA A 16 -0.74 -10.79 -9.23
N GLY A 17 0.57 -10.90 -9.09
CA GLY A 17 1.54 -10.65 -10.14
C GLY A 17 2.80 -11.48 -9.98
N HIS A 18 3.88 -10.99 -10.54
CA HIS A 18 5.20 -11.62 -10.49
C HIS A 18 6.20 -10.75 -9.72
N ASP A 19 7.32 -11.34 -9.36
CA ASP A 19 8.50 -10.68 -8.77
C ASP A 19 8.91 -9.41 -9.54
N ILE A 20 8.86 -9.44 -10.88
CA ILE A 20 9.20 -8.30 -11.73
C ILE A 20 8.29 -7.08 -11.46
N ASN A 21 7.02 -7.29 -11.10
CA ASN A 21 6.12 -6.18 -10.74
C ASN A 21 6.59 -5.49 -9.45
N LEU A 22 7.05 -6.27 -8.47
CA LEU A 22 7.61 -5.73 -7.23
C LEU A 22 8.91 -4.97 -7.49
N TYR A 23 9.78 -5.50 -8.35
CA TYR A 23 11.01 -4.80 -8.75
C TYR A 23 10.74 -3.51 -9.52
N PHE A 24 9.71 -3.46 -10.37
CA PHE A 24 9.28 -2.21 -11.02
C PHE A 24 8.85 -1.17 -9.99
N LEU A 25 7.96 -1.53 -9.07
CA LEU A 25 7.51 -0.62 -8.00
C LEU A 25 8.67 -0.16 -7.12
N ARG A 26 9.58 -1.07 -6.78
CA ARG A 26 10.81 -0.76 -6.04
C ARG A 26 11.62 0.31 -6.76
N ASN A 27 11.87 0.15 -8.06
CA ASN A 27 12.67 1.11 -8.82
C ASN A 27 11.96 2.45 -8.99
N PHE A 28 10.65 2.45 -9.29
CA PHE A 28 9.88 3.68 -9.48
C PHE A 28 9.75 4.52 -8.21
N LEU A 29 9.59 3.86 -7.05
CA LEU A 29 9.39 4.52 -5.77
C LEU A 29 10.65 4.53 -4.89
N ARG A 30 11.77 4.01 -5.40
CA ARG A 30 13.07 3.88 -4.71
C ARG A 30 12.94 3.19 -3.36
N LEU A 31 12.19 2.09 -3.33
CA LEU A 31 11.89 1.35 -2.12
C LEU A 31 13.08 0.49 -1.73
N HIS A 32 13.24 0.28 -0.43
CA HIS A 32 14.17 -0.70 0.13
C HIS A 32 13.51 -1.47 1.27
N TRP A 33 13.81 -2.75 1.39
CA TRP A 33 13.35 -3.61 2.48
C TRP A 33 14.38 -4.66 2.85
N LEU A 34 14.33 -5.11 4.09
CA LEU A 34 15.12 -6.23 4.57
C LEU A 34 14.24 -7.05 5.52
N THR A 35 13.93 -8.27 5.11
CA THR A 35 13.23 -9.26 5.93
C THR A 35 14.24 -10.16 6.65
N SER A 36 13.83 -10.88 7.69
CA SER A 36 14.72 -11.71 8.51
C SER A 36 15.38 -12.86 7.76
N SER A 37 14.72 -13.35 6.70
CA SER A 37 15.09 -14.61 6.06
C SER A 37 15.60 -14.46 4.64
N TRP A 38 15.49 -13.29 4.01
CA TRP A 38 15.83 -13.10 2.60
C TRP A 38 16.91 -12.05 2.42
N ASN A 39 17.53 -11.99 1.24
CA ASN A 39 18.49 -10.94 0.95
C ASN A 39 17.78 -9.57 0.93
N ALA A 40 18.57 -8.51 1.08
CA ALA A 40 18.05 -7.15 0.96
C ALA A 40 17.37 -6.97 -0.39
N ASP A 41 16.19 -6.36 -0.37
CA ASP A 41 15.38 -6.02 -1.55
C ASP A 41 14.90 -7.21 -2.39
N GLU A 42 14.99 -8.44 -1.88
CA GLU A 42 14.58 -9.63 -2.61
C GLU A 42 13.06 -9.76 -2.66
N ALA A 43 12.53 -9.98 -3.87
CA ALA A 43 11.12 -10.32 -4.10
C ALA A 43 10.95 -11.84 -4.13
N MET A 44 10.62 -12.43 -2.97
CA MET A 44 10.41 -13.87 -2.83
C MET A 44 9.02 -14.34 -3.29
N PRO A 45 8.82 -15.64 -3.57
CA PRO A 45 7.50 -16.20 -3.85
C PRO A 45 6.50 -15.88 -2.75
N GLY A 46 5.33 -15.38 -3.15
CA GLY A 46 4.26 -14.97 -2.21
C GLY A 46 4.55 -13.70 -1.41
N GLY A 47 5.69 -13.03 -1.63
CA GLY A 47 5.99 -11.73 -1.04
C GLY A 47 4.99 -10.66 -1.49
N MET A 48 4.67 -9.73 -0.60
CA MET A 48 3.65 -8.70 -0.83
C MET A 48 4.16 -7.32 -0.48
N LEU A 49 4.05 -6.38 -1.42
CA LEU A 49 4.13 -4.95 -1.12
C LEU A 49 2.73 -4.45 -0.75
N GLU A 50 2.56 -4.11 0.52
CA GLU A 50 1.29 -3.65 1.09
C GLU A 50 1.26 -2.13 1.10
N MET A 51 0.19 -1.54 0.57
CA MET A 51 -0.04 -0.10 0.59
C MET A 51 -1.29 0.22 1.38
N GLU A 52 -1.12 0.88 2.52
CA GLU A 52 -2.21 1.28 3.40
C GLU A 52 -2.51 2.77 3.26
N LEU A 53 -3.77 3.10 2.97
CA LEU A 53 -4.28 4.46 3.04
C LEU A 53 -4.80 4.72 4.45
N LEU A 54 -4.12 5.62 5.16
CA LEU A 54 -4.43 6.03 6.52
C LEU A 54 -4.98 7.46 6.52
N ALA A 55 -5.84 7.77 7.49
CA ALA A 55 -6.34 9.12 7.72
C ALA A 55 -5.94 9.58 9.11
N ASP A 56 -5.53 10.84 9.23
CA ASP A 56 -5.37 11.46 10.54
C ASP A 56 -6.71 11.45 11.27
N ARG A 57 -6.73 10.97 12.51
CA ARG A 57 -7.94 11.04 13.33
C ARG A 57 -7.94 12.39 14.03
N PRO A 58 -8.99 13.23 13.85
CA PRO A 58 -9.18 14.37 14.73
C PRO A 58 -9.22 13.87 16.18
N HIS A 59 -8.46 14.52 17.07
CA HIS A 59 -8.45 14.22 18.50
C HIS A 59 -9.90 14.16 19.04
N GLY A 60 -10.29 13.05 19.66
CA GLY A 60 -11.62 12.85 20.26
C GLY A 60 -12.67 12.16 19.38
N SER A 61 -12.33 11.70 18.17
CA SER A 61 -13.27 10.96 17.31
C SER A 61 -13.25 9.44 17.55
N THR A 62 -14.37 8.87 17.99
CA THR A 62 -14.58 7.44 18.19
C THR A 62 -15.13 6.79 16.91
N GLY A 63 -14.33 5.91 16.29
CA GLY A 63 -14.79 4.84 15.39
C GLY A 63 -15.53 5.23 14.10
N ARG A 64 -14.89 4.92 12.95
CA ARG A 64 -15.42 4.93 11.56
C ARG A 64 -15.46 6.30 10.87
N LEU A 65 -14.27 6.77 10.44
CA LEU A 65 -14.08 8.05 9.75
C LEU A 65 -14.12 7.99 8.21
N VAL A 66 -14.11 6.81 7.60
CA VAL A 66 -13.79 6.71 6.15
C VAL A 66 -14.98 7.05 5.24
N GLU A 67 -16.23 6.89 5.70
CA GLU A 67 -17.39 7.03 4.80
C GLU A 67 -17.90 8.48 4.68
N HIS A 68 -17.68 9.32 5.69
CA HIS A 68 -18.24 10.68 5.74
C HIS A 68 -17.22 11.81 5.53
N ALA A 69 -15.91 11.56 5.71
CA ALA A 69 -14.88 12.60 5.59
C ALA A 69 -14.74 13.17 4.16
N TYR A 70 -15.13 12.41 3.13
CA TYR A 70 -15.08 12.90 1.74
C TYR A 70 -16.20 13.89 1.39
N LYS A 71 -17.28 13.98 2.19
CA LYS A 71 -18.48 14.80 1.89
C LYS A 71 -18.72 15.98 2.84
N SER A 72 -17.91 16.16 3.89
CA SER A 72 -18.19 17.18 4.91
C SER A 72 -17.47 18.50 4.60
N SER A 73 -18.25 19.56 4.35
CA SER A 73 -17.78 20.95 4.21
C SER A 73 -17.41 21.59 5.56
N SER A 74 -16.95 20.80 6.53
CA SER A 74 -16.51 21.30 7.83
C SER A 74 -15.02 21.59 7.79
N THR A 75 -14.61 22.68 8.45
CA THR A 75 -13.27 23.28 8.51
C THR A 75 -12.16 22.40 9.11
N HIS A 76 -12.35 21.08 9.22
CA HIS A 76 -11.35 20.11 9.66
C HIS A 76 -10.89 19.31 8.44
N GLN A 77 -9.75 19.70 7.87
CA GLN A 77 -9.18 19.01 6.72
C GLN A 77 -8.58 17.67 7.16
N THR A 78 -9.28 16.56 6.88
CA THR A 78 -8.73 15.21 7.08
C THR A 78 -7.49 15.04 6.18
N SER A 79 -6.34 14.81 6.79
CA SER A 79 -5.11 14.51 6.08
C SER A 79 -4.98 13.01 5.85
N PHE A 80 -4.63 12.60 4.63
CA PHE A 80 -4.42 11.21 4.26
C PHE A 80 -2.94 10.92 4.03
N PHE A 81 -2.53 9.71 4.41
CA PHE A 81 -1.15 9.25 4.32
C PHE A 81 -1.09 7.82 3.77
N ILE A 82 0.00 7.52 3.08
CA ILE A 82 0.34 6.18 2.58
C ILE A 82 1.45 5.62 3.46
N LYS A 83 1.24 4.42 4.04
CA LYS A 83 2.31 3.60 4.60
C LYS A 83 2.51 2.37 3.73
N LEU A 84 3.77 2.04 3.47
CA LEU A 84 4.14 0.82 2.78
C LEU A 84 4.75 -0.18 3.76
N TYR A 85 4.43 -1.45 3.55
CA TYR A 85 5.08 -2.56 4.20
C TYR A 85 5.45 -3.61 3.16
N PHE A 86 6.48 -4.39 3.46
CA PHE A 86 6.79 -5.58 2.69
C PHE A 86 6.64 -6.80 3.60
N SER A 87 5.79 -7.73 3.17
CA SER A 87 5.49 -8.94 3.92
C SER A 87 6.04 -10.17 3.23
N SER A 88 6.60 -11.09 4.01
CA SER A 88 7.18 -12.33 3.49
C SER A 88 7.08 -13.47 4.50
N GLN A 89 6.95 -14.69 4.01
CA GLN A 89 7.24 -15.88 4.81
C GLN A 89 8.75 -16.15 4.82
N SER A 90 9.27 -16.68 5.92
CA SER A 90 10.64 -17.21 5.98
C SER A 90 10.82 -18.46 5.09
N TYR A 91 12.07 -18.84 4.80
CA TYR A 91 12.37 -20.09 4.12
C TYR A 91 11.75 -21.31 4.82
N SER A 92 11.84 -21.37 6.15
CA SER A 92 11.27 -22.47 6.94
C SER A 92 9.74 -22.48 6.89
N GLN A 93 9.10 -21.31 6.97
CA GLN A 93 7.65 -21.20 6.86
C GLN A 93 7.15 -21.72 5.51
N GLN A 94 7.84 -21.38 4.42
CA GLN A 94 7.49 -21.89 3.09
C GLN A 94 7.76 -23.39 2.96
N ARG A 95 8.96 -23.84 3.37
CA ARG A 95 9.38 -25.25 3.27
C ARG A 95 8.48 -26.19 4.05
N ASP A 96 8.09 -25.80 5.25
CA ASP A 96 7.30 -26.63 6.17
C ASP A 96 5.79 -26.40 6.00
N ALA A 97 5.37 -25.58 5.03
CA ALA A 97 3.99 -25.15 4.85
C ALA A 97 3.34 -24.68 6.17
N SER A 98 4.09 -23.89 6.93
CA SER A 98 3.70 -23.45 8.27
C SER A 98 2.38 -22.68 8.24
N LYS A 99 1.46 -23.04 9.13
CA LYS A 99 0.20 -22.31 9.30
C LYS A 99 0.50 -20.92 9.89
N LEU A 100 0.32 -19.88 9.09
CA LEU A 100 0.45 -18.51 9.55
C LEU A 100 -0.73 -18.12 10.43
N THR A 101 -0.45 -17.41 11.52
CA THR A 101 -1.48 -16.85 12.39
C THR A 101 -1.22 -15.37 12.62
N GLY A 102 -2.28 -14.58 12.77
CA GLY A 102 -2.16 -13.16 13.12
C GLY A 102 -1.74 -12.91 14.57
N ALA A 103 -1.59 -13.98 15.37
CA ALA A 103 -1.12 -13.92 16.76
C ALA A 103 0.41 -14.12 16.82
N ALA A 104 1.02 -13.66 17.92
CA ALA A 104 2.46 -13.55 18.12
C ALA A 104 3.28 -14.86 18.00
N SER A 105 2.67 -16.04 17.82
CA SER A 105 3.40 -17.30 17.77
C SER A 105 4.07 -17.56 16.42
N THR A 106 3.43 -17.19 15.30
CA THR A 106 3.91 -17.52 13.94
C THR A 106 3.44 -16.52 12.88
N PRO A 107 3.70 -15.21 13.03
CA PRO A 107 3.41 -14.26 11.96
C PRO A 107 4.38 -14.42 10.78
N PRO A 108 3.98 -14.05 9.56
CA PRO A 108 4.96 -13.74 8.52
C PRO A 108 5.76 -12.49 8.93
N ASP A 109 6.96 -12.33 8.36
CA ASP A 109 7.67 -11.07 8.46
C ASP A 109 6.84 -9.97 7.81
N ARG A 110 6.82 -8.80 8.44
CA ARG A 110 6.21 -7.59 7.92
C ARG A 110 7.09 -6.41 8.31
N VAL A 111 7.75 -5.81 7.33
CA VAL A 111 8.71 -4.73 7.56
C VAL A 111 8.21 -3.42 6.96
N PHE A 112 8.41 -2.32 7.68
CA PHE A 112 8.06 -1.00 7.17
C PHE A 112 8.97 -0.62 5.99
N VAL A 113 8.36 -0.07 4.94
CA VAL A 113 9.06 0.40 3.74
C VAL A 113 8.82 1.90 3.60
N THR A 114 9.90 2.67 3.60
CA THR A 114 9.82 4.12 3.41
C THR A 114 9.79 4.46 1.92
N ILE A 115 9.02 5.49 1.53
CA ILE A 115 9.10 6.12 0.21
C ILE A 115 9.97 7.38 0.34
N PRO A 116 11.27 7.33 -0.02
CA PRO A 116 12.22 8.37 0.39
C PRO A 116 11.83 9.79 -0.03
N GLU A 117 11.22 9.95 -1.20
CA GLU A 117 10.85 11.27 -1.76
C GLU A 117 9.69 11.97 -1.05
N CYS A 118 8.90 11.25 -0.25
CA CYS A 118 7.71 11.84 0.38
C CYS A 118 7.49 11.42 1.82
N ALA A 119 8.48 10.83 2.50
CA ALA A 119 8.41 10.38 3.89
C ALA A 119 8.38 11.52 4.93
N SER A 120 7.48 12.48 4.76
CA SER A 120 7.34 13.68 5.59
C SER A 120 6.11 13.68 6.49
N GLY A 121 5.29 12.62 6.43
CA GLY A 121 4.11 12.43 7.28
C GLY A 121 4.42 11.76 8.62
N PRO A 122 3.40 11.56 9.47
CA PRO A 122 3.53 10.83 10.73
C PRO A 122 4.15 9.44 10.52
N GLU A 123 5.04 9.03 11.42
CA GLU A 123 5.73 7.72 11.33
C GLU A 123 6.42 7.48 9.97
N SER A 124 6.97 8.54 9.36
CA SER A 124 7.61 8.51 8.03
C SER A 124 6.68 8.06 6.90
N SER A 125 5.36 8.20 7.09
CA SER A 125 4.38 7.98 6.03
C SER A 125 4.47 9.03 4.93
N CYS A 126 3.89 8.72 3.78
CA CYS A 126 3.87 9.61 2.63
C CYS A 126 2.52 10.35 2.52
N PRO A 127 2.46 11.68 2.62
CA PRO A 127 1.21 12.42 2.40
C PRO A 127 0.61 12.08 1.03
N LEU A 128 -0.70 11.84 0.97
CA LEU A 128 -1.37 11.36 -0.25
C LEU A 128 -1.13 12.27 -1.47
N ALA A 129 -1.10 13.58 -1.27
CA ALA A 129 -0.80 14.54 -2.33
C ALA A 129 0.65 14.40 -2.85
N GLY A 130 1.61 14.14 -1.95
CA GLY A 130 2.99 13.86 -2.30
C GLY A 130 3.13 12.53 -3.06
N PHE A 131 2.47 11.49 -2.58
CA PHE A 131 2.42 10.18 -3.26
C PHE A 131 1.85 10.29 -4.67
N ARG A 132 0.70 10.95 -4.84
CA ARG A 132 0.07 11.17 -6.15
C ARG A 132 1.02 11.89 -7.11
N SER A 133 1.66 12.96 -6.63
CA SER A 133 2.59 13.74 -7.44
C SER A 133 3.81 12.91 -7.87
N LEU A 134 4.33 12.07 -6.97
CA LEU A 134 5.43 11.14 -7.26
C LEU A 134 5.04 10.12 -8.33
N VAL A 135 3.92 9.42 -8.15
CA VAL A 135 3.44 8.41 -9.10
C VAL A 135 3.22 9.01 -10.48
N LEU A 136 2.55 10.16 -10.58
CA LEU A 136 2.28 10.82 -11.86
C LEU A 136 3.56 11.25 -12.60
N ARG A 137 4.67 11.51 -11.88
CA ARG A 137 5.98 11.77 -12.50
C ARG A 137 6.70 10.49 -12.91
N ALA A 138 6.51 9.39 -12.17
CA ALA A 138 7.21 8.13 -12.38
C ALA A 138 6.58 7.29 -13.51
N ILE A 139 5.27 7.36 -13.69
CA ILE A 139 4.57 6.59 -14.73
C ILE A 139 4.79 7.17 -16.13
N ARG A 140 4.87 6.28 -17.11
CA ARG A 140 4.79 6.63 -18.54
C ARG A 140 3.36 6.46 -18.99
N ALA A 141 2.68 7.57 -19.33
CA ALA A 141 1.26 7.56 -19.63
C ALA A 141 0.90 6.63 -20.79
N GLU A 142 1.80 6.49 -21.77
CA GLU A 142 1.68 5.57 -22.90
C GLU A 142 1.68 4.08 -22.53
N CYS A 143 2.12 3.74 -21.31
CA CYS A 143 2.17 2.37 -20.79
C CYS A 143 1.01 2.06 -19.83
N VAL A 144 0.08 2.99 -19.60
CA VAL A 144 -1.02 2.83 -18.64
C VAL A 144 -2.34 2.68 -19.39
N SER A 145 -3.01 1.53 -19.19
CA SER A 145 -4.39 1.37 -19.63
C SER A 145 -5.34 2.07 -18.64
N THR A 146 -6.18 2.96 -19.14
CA THR A 146 -7.26 3.59 -18.36
C THR A 146 -8.59 2.87 -18.48
N VAL A 147 -8.61 1.69 -19.12
CA VAL A 147 -9.83 0.88 -19.27
C VAL A 147 -10.18 0.26 -17.93
N SER A 148 -11.45 0.29 -17.57
CA SER A 148 -11.93 -0.32 -16.33
C SER A 148 -11.65 -1.83 -16.36
N VAL A 149 -11.11 -2.39 -15.28
CA VAL A 149 -10.91 -3.85 -15.14
C VAL A 149 -12.22 -4.64 -15.29
N ARG A 150 -13.38 -3.98 -15.13
CA ARG A 150 -14.71 -4.59 -15.34
C ARG A 150 -15.12 -4.70 -16.82
N GLU A 151 -14.37 -4.07 -17.72
CA GLU A 151 -14.65 -4.02 -19.16
C GLU A 151 -13.68 -4.92 -19.97
N LEU A 152 -12.83 -5.69 -19.28
CA LEU A 152 -11.98 -6.76 -19.83
C LEU A 152 -12.60 -8.13 -19.56
#